data_AF-A0A851CXV8-F1
#
_entry.id   AF-A0A851CXV8-F1
#
_cell.length_a   1.000
_cell.length_b   1.000
_cell.length_c   1.000
_cell.angle_alpha   90.00
_cell.angle_beta   90.00
_cell.angle_gamma   90.00
#
_symmetry.space_group_name_H-M   'P 1'
#
loop_
_entity.id
_entity.type
_entity.pdbx_description
1 polymer ?
#
loop_
_entity_poly.entity_id
_entity_poly.type
_entity_poly.pdbx_seq_one_letter_code
_entity_poly.pdbx_strand_id
1 'polypeptide(L)'
;VSLEAGILQPLHMEQFYSALVVDTIDQQTGPSPEPPDPKTCSPREYLEFYIFPVLLPGLAELLHQAKKEKCFEEKRTKFIASDFLTEWLYNKNPKRKDESFTEFFSIPFVKDWLKDHPRPPIPLSLLLSEEEASIIIQSFWRGYRVRCDSEIQELRKWQKKLKEERNINKVVKEFWNKQEAK
;
A
#
# COMPACT_ATOMS: atom_id res chain seq x y z
N VAL A 1 -28.84 -18.39 -28.65
CA VAL A 1 -28.22 -17.08 -28.91
C VAL A 1 -26.82 -17.14 -28.34
N SER A 2 -25.84 -17.32 -29.22
CA SER A 2 -24.41 -17.43 -28.87
C SER A 2 -23.87 -16.02 -28.62
N LEU A 3 -23.24 -15.79 -27.48
CA LEU A 3 -22.53 -14.54 -27.20
C LEU A 3 -21.03 -14.87 -27.23
N GLU A 4 -20.39 -14.44 -28.31
CA GLU A 4 -18.94 -14.56 -28.51
C GLU A 4 -18.19 -13.78 -27.42
N ALA A 5 -17.36 -14.50 -26.67
CA ALA A 5 -16.37 -13.92 -25.79
C ALA A 5 -15.18 -13.48 -26.66
N GLY A 6 -14.99 -12.17 -26.80
CA GLY A 6 -13.78 -11.59 -27.39
C GLY A 6 -12.56 -11.97 -26.56
N ILE A 7 -11.74 -12.87 -27.09
CA ILE A 7 -10.46 -13.28 -26.53
C ILE A 7 -9.48 -12.11 -26.73
N LEU A 8 -9.14 -11.41 -25.64
CA LEU A 8 -7.96 -10.56 -25.61
C LEU A 8 -6.74 -11.47 -25.83
N GLN A 9 -6.08 -11.31 -26.97
CA GLN A 9 -4.84 -12.02 -27.27
C GLN A 9 -3.76 -11.66 -26.22
N PRO A 10 -3.00 -12.64 -25.71
CA PRO A 10 -1.87 -12.38 -24.85
C PRO A 10 -0.81 -11.59 -25.62
N LEU A 11 -0.43 -10.41 -25.12
CA LEU A 11 0.72 -9.67 -25.62
C LEU A 11 1.97 -10.55 -25.45
N HIS A 12 2.53 -10.99 -26.56
CA HIS A 12 3.68 -11.87 -26.65
C HIS A 12 4.96 -11.12 -26.22
N MET A 13 5.24 -11.15 -24.92
CA MET A 13 6.33 -10.41 -24.26
C MET A 13 7.73 -10.78 -24.81
N GLU A 14 7.88 -11.96 -25.42
CA GLU A 14 9.12 -12.46 -26.02
C GLU A 14 9.60 -11.63 -27.23
N GLN A 15 8.69 -10.97 -27.96
CA GLN A 15 9.06 -10.12 -29.10
C GLN A 15 9.74 -8.81 -28.67
N PHE A 16 9.38 -8.27 -27.50
CA PHE A 16 10.01 -7.06 -26.96
C PHE A 16 11.41 -7.35 -26.40
N TYR A 17 11.61 -8.53 -25.80
CA TYR A 17 12.95 -8.96 -25.37
C TYR A 17 13.87 -9.22 -26.56
N SER A 18 13.38 -9.80 -27.66
CA SER A 18 14.21 -10.05 -28.85
C SER A 18 14.64 -8.75 -29.55
N ALA A 19 13.78 -7.72 -29.59
CA ALA A 19 14.14 -6.42 -30.18
C ALA A 19 15.19 -5.66 -29.34
N LEU A 20 15.09 -5.71 -28.01
CA LEU A 20 16.11 -5.12 -27.11
C LEU A 20 17.44 -5.87 -27.16
N VAL A 21 17.41 -7.20 -27.30
CA VAL A 21 18.63 -8.02 -27.35
C VAL A 21 19.36 -7.87 -28.69
N VAL A 22 18.65 -7.70 -29.80
CA VAL A 22 19.27 -7.55 -31.14
C VAL A 22 19.94 -6.18 -31.32
N ASP A 23 19.41 -5.11 -30.72
CA ASP A 23 20.05 -3.77 -30.77
C ASP A 23 21.22 -3.60 -29.78
N THR A 24 21.49 -4.57 -28.90
CA THR A 24 22.53 -4.46 -27.86
C THR A 24 23.72 -5.41 -28.06
N ILE A 25 23.69 -6.31 -29.05
CA ILE A 25 24.77 -7.32 -29.23
C ILE A 25 25.95 -6.80 -30.08
N ASP A 26 25.88 -5.61 -30.67
CA ASP A 26 27.01 -5.06 -31.44
C ASP A 26 27.45 -3.68 -30.93
N GLN A 27 27.95 -3.63 -29.69
CA GLN A 27 28.89 -2.58 -29.26
C GLN A 27 29.73 -2.99 -28.04
N GLN A 28 30.94 -3.44 -28.37
CA GLN A 28 32.21 -3.06 -27.74
C GLN A 28 32.49 -3.46 -26.27
N THR A 29 33.32 -4.50 -26.14
CA THR A 29 34.47 -4.51 -25.23
C THR A 29 35.42 -3.34 -25.54
N GLY A 30 35.06 -2.14 -25.10
CA GLY A 30 35.90 -0.95 -25.11
C GLY A 30 36.12 -0.40 -23.69
N PRO A 31 37.13 0.46 -23.45
CA PRO A 31 37.24 1.16 -22.18
C PRO A 31 35.96 1.94 -21.92
N SER A 32 35.49 1.93 -20.68
CA SER A 32 34.34 2.73 -20.23
C SER A 32 34.43 4.13 -20.84
N PRO A 33 33.40 4.60 -21.56
CA PRO A 33 33.40 5.96 -22.08
C PRO A 33 33.63 6.93 -20.94
N GLU A 34 34.50 7.93 -21.16
CA GLU A 34 34.74 8.98 -20.18
C GLU A 34 33.40 9.64 -19.83
N PRO A 35 33.13 9.87 -18.53
CA PRO A 35 31.85 10.43 -18.12
C PRO A 35 31.68 11.84 -18.70
N PRO A 36 30.59 12.11 -19.43
CA PRO A 36 30.37 13.42 -20.06
C PRO A 36 30.13 14.48 -18.98
N ASP A 37 30.63 15.70 -19.16
CA ASP A 37 30.48 16.76 -18.13
C ASP A 37 28.99 16.95 -17.76
N PRO A 38 28.60 16.72 -16.49
CA PRO A 38 27.21 16.78 -16.05
C PRO A 38 26.51 18.12 -16.33
N LYS A 39 27.26 19.21 -16.48
CA LYS A 39 26.70 20.56 -16.69
C LYS A 39 26.50 20.92 -18.16
N THR A 40 27.15 20.22 -19.07
CA THR A 40 27.17 20.57 -20.49
C THR A 40 26.66 19.45 -21.40
N CYS A 41 26.50 18.23 -20.88
CA CYS A 41 25.94 17.11 -21.63
C CYS A 41 24.44 17.30 -21.89
N SER A 42 23.94 16.54 -22.87
CA SER A 42 22.51 16.52 -23.14
C SER A 42 21.74 15.84 -21.99
N PRO A 43 20.45 16.15 -21.79
CA PRO A 43 19.64 15.48 -20.77
C PRO A 43 19.60 13.95 -20.90
N ARG A 44 19.68 13.44 -22.14
CA ARG A 44 19.73 12.00 -22.40
C ARG A 44 21.02 11.38 -21.88
N GLU A 45 22.16 11.94 -22.25
CA GLU A 45 23.48 11.48 -21.78
C GLU A 45 23.56 11.59 -20.25
N TYR A 46 23.01 12.65 -19.66
CA TYR A 46 22.96 12.80 -18.21
C TYR A 46 22.20 11.62 -17.55
N LEU A 47 21.03 11.28 -18.07
CA LEU A 47 20.24 10.16 -17.54
C LEU A 47 20.97 8.83 -17.72
N GLU A 48 21.51 8.56 -18.91
CA GLU A 48 22.19 7.31 -19.25
C GLU A 48 23.45 7.08 -18.41
N PHE A 49 24.25 8.12 -18.17
CA PHE A 49 25.51 7.99 -17.42
C PHE A 49 25.37 8.16 -15.91
N TYR A 50 24.50 9.05 -15.42
CA TYR A 50 24.46 9.40 -13.99
C TYR A 50 23.27 8.82 -13.24
N ILE A 51 22.12 8.65 -13.90
CA ILE A 51 20.89 8.25 -13.21
C ILE A 51 20.59 6.77 -13.40
N PHE A 52 20.56 6.29 -14.64
CA PHE A 52 20.17 4.92 -14.98
C PHE A 52 21.04 3.84 -14.33
N PRO A 53 22.38 3.98 -14.22
CA PRO A 53 23.20 2.95 -13.58
C PRO A 53 22.85 2.73 -12.11
N VAL A 54 22.28 3.73 -11.44
CA VAL A 54 21.84 3.66 -10.04
C VAL A 54 20.36 3.27 -9.95
N LEU A 55 19.51 3.85 -10.82
CA LEU A 55 18.06 3.73 -10.74
C LEU A 55 17.52 2.43 -11.33
N LEU A 56 18.03 1.99 -12.49
CA LEU A 56 17.49 0.81 -13.19
C LEU A 56 17.60 -0.47 -12.36
N PRO A 57 18.71 -0.77 -11.66
CA PRO A 57 18.77 -1.94 -10.79
C PRO A 57 17.73 -1.88 -9.66
N GLY A 58 17.51 -0.70 -9.09
CA GLY A 58 16.49 -0.48 -8.06
C GLY A 58 15.07 -0.69 -8.58
N LEU A 59 14.78 -0.24 -9.80
CA LEU A 59 13.50 -0.49 -10.47
C LEU A 59 13.30 -1.98 -10.79
N ALA A 60 14.35 -2.70 -11.19
CA ALA A 60 14.26 -4.13 -11.41
C ALA A 60 13.92 -4.89 -10.11
N GLU A 61 14.60 -4.57 -9.01
CA GLU A 61 14.29 -5.13 -7.69
C GLU A 61 12.88 -4.77 -7.22
N LEU A 62 12.42 -3.56 -7.51
CA LEU A 62 11.06 -3.12 -7.23
C LEU A 62 10.03 -3.98 -7.97
N LEU A 63 10.26 -4.31 -9.24
CA LEU A 63 9.36 -5.17 -10.00
C LEU A 63 9.35 -6.60 -9.45
N HIS A 64 10.49 -7.13 -9.01
CA HIS A 64 10.55 -8.44 -8.35
C HIS A 64 9.75 -8.44 -7.03
N GLN A 65 9.92 -7.40 -6.21
CA GLN A 65 9.17 -7.27 -4.95
C GLN A 65 7.67 -7.06 -5.21
N ALA A 66 7.30 -6.24 -6.20
CA ALA A 66 5.91 -6.04 -6.59
C ALA A 66 5.24 -7.36 -7.04
N LYS A 67 5.98 -8.23 -7.75
CA LYS A 67 5.51 -9.57 -8.10
C LYS A 67 5.31 -10.44 -6.86
N LYS A 68 6.24 -10.43 -5.90
CA LYS A 68 6.14 -11.18 -4.64
C LYS A 68 4.93 -10.74 -3.80
N GLU A 69 4.64 -9.45 -3.79
CA GLU A 69 3.48 -8.84 -3.12
C GLU A 69 2.20 -8.91 -3.98
N LYS A 70 2.18 -9.66 -5.09
CA LYS A 70 1.02 -9.85 -5.99
C LYS A 70 0.39 -8.56 -6.52
N CYS A 71 1.18 -7.49 -6.64
CA CYS A 71 0.69 -6.18 -7.07
C CYS A 71 0.15 -6.16 -8.51
N PHE A 72 0.53 -7.13 -9.34
CA PHE A 72 0.05 -7.27 -10.72
C PHE A 72 -1.27 -8.04 -10.84
N GLU A 73 -1.67 -8.73 -9.77
CA GLU A 73 -2.90 -9.54 -9.71
C GLU A 73 -4.02 -8.78 -8.98
N GLU A 74 -3.66 -8.04 -7.93
CA GLU A 74 -4.60 -7.36 -7.05
C GLU A 74 -4.83 -5.89 -7.42
N LYS A 75 -6.11 -5.45 -7.40
CA LYS A 75 -6.47 -4.04 -7.69
C LYS A 75 -5.99 -3.05 -6.62
N ARG A 76 -5.73 -3.52 -5.40
CA ARG A 76 -5.28 -2.70 -4.28
C ARG A 76 -4.21 -3.48 -3.52
N THR A 77 -3.13 -2.80 -3.16
CA THR A 77 -2.01 -3.39 -2.43
C THR A 77 -1.60 -2.49 -1.28
N LYS A 78 -1.05 -3.10 -0.22
CA LYS A 78 -0.38 -2.39 0.87
C LYS A 78 1.04 -1.96 0.49
N PHE A 79 1.61 -2.52 -0.57
CA PHE A 79 2.96 -2.23 -1.03
C PHE A 79 3.06 -0.83 -1.65
N ILE A 80 3.96 -0.01 -1.12
CA ILE A 80 4.20 1.35 -1.63
C ILE A 80 5.53 1.34 -2.39
N ALA A 81 5.46 1.41 -3.71
CA ALA A 81 6.61 1.36 -4.61
C ALA A 81 7.65 2.45 -4.32
N SER A 82 7.21 3.68 -4.05
CA SER A 82 8.09 4.80 -3.72
C SER A 82 8.84 4.60 -2.40
N ASP A 83 8.19 4.00 -1.39
CA ASP A 83 8.83 3.72 -0.10
C ASP A 83 9.94 2.69 -0.28
N PHE A 84 9.62 1.59 -0.97
CA PHE A 84 10.59 0.55 -1.30
C PHE A 84 11.78 1.11 -2.06
N LEU A 85 11.54 1.89 -3.12
CA LEU A 85 12.64 2.43 -3.94
C LEU A 85 13.51 3.40 -3.13
N THR A 86 12.91 4.20 -2.27
CA THR A 86 13.63 5.12 -1.37
C THR A 86 14.53 4.35 -0.42
N GLU A 87 14.01 3.31 0.24
CA GLU A 87 14.77 2.44 1.13
C GLU A 87 15.90 1.72 0.38
N TRP A 88 15.61 1.18 -0.81
CA TRP A 88 16.59 0.49 -1.63
C TRP A 88 17.74 1.40 -2.04
N LEU A 89 17.43 2.58 -2.58
CA LEU A 89 18.44 3.57 -3.00
C LEU A 89 19.26 4.08 -1.82
N TYR A 90 18.62 4.28 -0.67
CA TYR A 90 19.30 4.71 0.54
C TYR A 90 20.31 3.66 1.01
N ASN A 91 19.91 2.39 1.11
CA ASN A 91 20.79 1.32 1.58
C ASN A 91 21.84 0.89 0.55
N LYS A 92 21.59 1.09 -0.75
CA LYS A 92 22.56 0.81 -1.83
C LYS A 92 23.49 1.98 -2.13
N ASN A 93 23.38 3.08 -1.39
CA ASN A 93 24.26 4.23 -1.56
C ASN A 93 25.73 3.84 -1.27
N PRO A 94 26.66 4.00 -2.23
CA PRO A 94 28.08 3.67 -2.02
C PRO A 94 28.75 4.41 -0.86
N LYS A 95 28.17 5.53 -0.41
CA LYS A 95 28.65 6.29 0.77
C LYS A 95 28.34 5.62 2.10
N ARG A 96 27.48 4.59 2.12
CA ARG A 96 26.97 3.89 3.31
C ARG A 96 27.43 2.43 3.40
N LYS A 97 28.51 2.05 2.71
CA LYS A 97 28.96 0.63 2.60
C LYS A 97 29.18 -0.06 3.95
N ASP A 98 29.59 0.67 4.97
CA ASP A 98 29.91 0.14 6.30
C ASP A 98 28.76 0.33 7.32
N GLU A 99 27.63 0.90 6.89
CA GLU A 99 26.47 1.10 7.74
C GLU A 99 25.51 -0.08 7.68
N SER A 100 24.83 -0.36 8.79
CA SER A 100 23.79 -1.37 8.82
C SER A 100 22.58 -0.96 8.00
N PHE A 101 21.83 -1.96 7.54
CA PHE A 101 20.54 -1.75 6.89
C PHE A 101 19.63 -0.84 7.72
N THR A 102 19.04 0.15 7.08
CA THR A 102 18.11 1.11 7.68
C THR A 102 16.74 0.97 7.02
N GLU A 103 15.74 0.58 7.81
CA GLU A 103 14.35 0.52 7.35
C GLU A 103 13.81 1.91 6.98
N PHE A 104 12.90 1.98 6.01
CA PHE A 104 12.32 3.20 5.45
C PHE A 104 11.94 4.26 6.51
N PHE A 105 11.17 3.88 7.53
CA PHE A 105 10.71 4.81 8.58
C PHE A 105 11.82 5.31 9.50
N SER A 106 12.97 4.64 9.50
CA SER A 106 14.16 5.00 10.28
C SER A 106 15.15 5.88 9.51
N ILE A 107 14.94 6.08 8.20
CA ILE A 107 15.78 6.95 7.38
C ILE A 107 15.65 8.40 7.88
N PRO A 108 16.75 9.14 8.16
CA PRO A 108 16.69 10.44 8.83
C PRO A 108 15.78 11.46 8.13
N PHE A 109 15.98 11.68 6.82
CA PHE A 109 15.16 12.66 6.09
C PHE A 109 13.68 12.23 5.96
N VAL A 110 13.41 10.93 5.93
CA VAL A 110 12.04 10.39 5.90
C VAL A 110 11.38 10.62 7.26
N LYS A 111 12.08 10.28 8.34
CA LYS A 111 11.59 10.45 9.71
C LYS A 111 11.29 11.91 10.03
N ASP A 112 12.20 12.80 9.65
CA ASP A 112 12.04 14.24 9.87
C ASP A 112 10.87 14.79 9.06
N TRP A 113 10.74 14.39 7.78
CA TRP A 113 9.62 14.78 6.93
C TRP A 113 8.26 14.30 7.47
N LEU A 114 8.19 13.04 7.91
CA LEU A 114 6.95 12.43 8.41
C LEU A 114 6.48 13.02 9.75
N LYS A 115 7.36 13.69 10.49
CA LYS A 115 7.00 14.39 11.73
C LYS A 115 6.06 15.55 11.46
N ASP A 116 6.39 16.36 10.44
CA ASP A 116 5.59 17.53 10.05
C ASP A 116 4.47 17.16 9.07
N HIS A 117 4.62 16.02 8.38
CA HIS A 117 3.68 15.52 7.37
C HIS A 117 3.28 14.05 7.64
N PRO A 118 2.46 13.80 8.68
CA PRO A 118 2.05 12.45 9.02
C PRO A 118 1.22 11.82 7.90
N ARG A 119 1.51 10.56 7.56
CA ARG A 119 0.75 9.84 6.54
C ARG A 119 -0.62 9.43 7.05
N PRO A 120 -1.65 9.42 6.19
CA PRO A 120 -2.94 8.82 6.51
C PRO A 120 -2.76 7.34 6.89
N PRO A 121 -3.56 6.81 7.83
CA PRO A 121 -3.50 5.40 8.18
C PRO A 121 -3.87 4.53 6.98
N ILE A 122 -3.15 3.43 6.80
CA ILE A 122 -3.45 2.45 5.76
C ILE A 122 -4.83 1.83 6.07
N PRO A 123 -5.74 1.72 5.08
CA PRO A 123 -7.04 1.11 5.29
C PRO A 123 -6.90 -0.30 5.87
N LEU A 124 -7.69 -0.60 6.92
CA LEU A 124 -7.62 -1.90 7.62
C LEU A 124 -7.79 -3.08 6.67
N SER A 125 -8.63 -2.95 5.65
CA SER A 125 -8.84 -4.00 4.63
C SER A 125 -7.58 -4.42 3.87
N LEU A 126 -6.54 -3.57 3.82
CA LEU A 126 -5.26 -3.89 3.17
C LEU A 126 -4.23 -4.46 4.16
N LEU A 127 -4.48 -4.33 5.46
CA LEU A 127 -3.58 -4.81 6.51
C LEU A 127 -3.94 -6.22 6.98
N LEU A 128 -5.23 -6.58 6.90
CA LEU A 128 -5.73 -7.86 7.37
C LEU A 128 -5.20 -9.01 6.52
N SER A 129 -4.79 -10.10 7.19
CA SER A 129 -4.61 -11.38 6.52
C SER A 129 -5.95 -11.96 6.07
N GLU A 130 -5.91 -12.96 5.18
CA GLU A 130 -7.12 -13.66 4.75
C GLU A 130 -7.83 -14.31 5.95
N GLU A 131 -7.07 -14.90 6.88
CA GLU A 131 -7.59 -15.54 8.08
C GLU A 131 -8.26 -14.51 9.01
N GLU A 132 -7.60 -13.38 9.28
CA GLU A 132 -8.14 -12.32 10.13
C GLU A 132 -9.41 -11.73 9.52
N ALA A 133 -9.40 -11.45 8.21
CA ALA A 133 -10.57 -10.98 7.48
C ALA A 133 -11.70 -12.02 7.56
N SER A 134 -11.39 -13.31 7.41
CA SER A 134 -12.39 -14.39 7.50
C SER A 134 -13.05 -14.45 8.88
N ILE A 135 -12.27 -14.31 9.96
CA ILE A 135 -12.78 -14.32 11.34
C ILE A 135 -13.72 -13.13 11.54
N ILE A 136 -13.33 -11.95 11.09
CA ILE A 136 -14.15 -10.74 11.16
C ILE A 136 -15.47 -10.98 10.42
N ILE A 137 -15.43 -11.37 9.15
CA ILE A 137 -16.62 -11.60 8.32
C ILE A 137 -17.54 -12.66 8.96
N GLN A 138 -16.98 -13.78 9.41
CA GLN A 138 -17.76 -14.85 10.04
C GLN A 138 -18.40 -14.40 11.36
N SER A 139 -17.70 -13.62 12.19
CA SER A 139 -18.26 -13.08 13.43
C SER A 139 -19.43 -12.14 13.16
N PHE A 140 -19.29 -11.25 12.16
CA PHE A 140 -20.36 -10.36 11.71
C PHE A 140 -21.57 -11.14 11.19
N TRP A 141 -21.33 -12.18 10.39
CA TRP A 141 -22.39 -13.05 9.85
C TRP A 141 -23.14 -13.80 10.94
N ARG A 142 -22.43 -14.42 11.90
CA ARG A 142 -23.05 -15.10 13.04
C ARG A 142 -23.91 -14.14 13.84
N GLY A 143 -23.39 -12.95 14.13
CA GLY A 143 -24.16 -11.90 14.79
C GLY A 143 -25.38 -11.43 13.97
N TYR A 144 -25.24 -11.32 12.65
CA TYR A 144 -26.35 -10.99 11.76
C TYR A 144 -27.45 -12.05 11.81
N ARG A 145 -27.09 -13.34 11.73
CA ARG A 145 -28.05 -14.44 11.81
C ARG A 145 -28.83 -14.44 13.12
N VAL A 146 -28.15 -14.23 14.25
CA VAL A 146 -28.83 -14.09 15.55
C VAL A 146 -29.78 -12.90 15.55
N ARG A 147 -29.39 -11.77 14.94
CA ARG A 147 -30.28 -10.61 14.79
C ARG A 147 -31.42 -10.85 13.82
N CYS A 148 -31.39 -11.83 12.94
CA CYS A 148 -32.53 -12.15 12.07
C CYS A 148 -33.60 -12.96 12.81
N ASP A 149 -33.27 -13.57 13.95
CA ASP A 149 -34.23 -14.30 14.77
C ASP A 149 -35.37 -13.39 15.26
N SER A 150 -36.60 -13.86 15.14
CA SER A 150 -37.80 -13.11 15.51
C SER A 150 -37.83 -12.77 17.00
N GLU A 151 -37.44 -13.70 17.88
CA GLU A 151 -37.45 -13.47 19.33
C GLU A 151 -36.42 -12.39 19.70
N ILE A 152 -35.25 -12.42 19.05
CA ILE A 152 -34.22 -11.41 19.23
C ILE A 152 -34.67 -10.05 18.68
N GLN A 153 -35.36 -10.00 17.55
CA GLN A 153 -35.91 -8.76 17.00
C GLN A 153 -36.98 -8.15 17.92
N GLU A 154 -37.87 -8.97 18.49
CA GLU A 154 -38.85 -8.52 19.48
C GLU A 154 -38.17 -7.98 20.73
N LEU A 155 -37.19 -8.69 21.28
CA LEU A 155 -36.40 -8.23 22.41
C LEU A 155 -35.75 -6.87 22.13
N ARG A 156 -35.15 -6.68 20.94
CA ARG A 156 -34.50 -5.41 20.57
C ARG A 156 -35.51 -4.27 20.44
N LYS A 157 -36.70 -4.52 19.89
CA LYS A 157 -37.79 -3.52 19.85
C LYS A 157 -38.25 -3.15 21.25
N TRP A 158 -38.43 -4.15 22.12
CA TRP A 158 -38.81 -3.92 23.51
C TRP A 158 -37.75 -3.12 24.29
N GLN A 159 -36.46 -3.47 24.15
CA GLN A 159 -35.36 -2.72 24.75
C GLN A 159 -35.29 -1.27 24.25
N LYS A 160 -35.54 -1.04 22.95
CA LYS A 160 -35.62 0.30 22.37
C LYS A 160 -36.75 1.12 23.02
N LYS A 161 -37.96 0.54 23.10
CA LYS A 161 -39.12 1.18 23.75
C LYS A 161 -38.85 1.52 25.21
N LEU A 162 -38.25 0.60 25.97
CA LEU A 162 -37.85 0.87 27.35
C LEU A 162 -36.87 2.05 27.48
N LYS A 163 -35.92 2.19 26.54
CA LYS A 163 -34.96 3.31 26.56
C LYS A 163 -35.62 4.65 26.24
N GLU A 164 -36.64 4.63 25.39
CA GLU A 164 -37.44 5.82 25.06
C GLU A 164 -38.35 6.23 26.23
N GLU A 165 -38.98 5.25 26.89
CA GLU A 165 -39.86 5.47 28.04
C GLU A 165 -39.08 5.86 29.31
N ARG A 166 -38.00 5.15 29.62
CA ARG A 166 -37.05 5.53 30.69
C ARG A 166 -35.96 6.41 30.10
N ASN A 167 -36.31 7.65 29.81
CA ASN A 167 -35.33 8.66 29.44
C ASN A 167 -34.42 8.94 30.65
N ILE A 168 -33.31 8.20 30.74
CA ILE A 168 -32.37 8.27 31.86
C ILE A 168 -31.84 9.69 32.05
N ASN A 169 -31.72 10.47 30.98
CA ASN A 169 -31.31 11.86 31.07
C ASN A 169 -32.35 12.72 31.79
N LYS A 170 -33.65 12.47 31.59
CA LYS A 170 -34.72 13.13 32.36
C LYS A 170 -34.68 12.72 33.82
N VAL A 171 -34.57 11.42 34.09
CA VAL A 171 -34.51 10.89 35.46
C VAL A 171 -33.30 11.45 36.24
N VAL A 172 -32.14 11.48 35.60
CA VAL A 172 -30.91 12.04 36.18
C VAL A 172 -31.03 13.55 36.39
N LYS A 173 -31.62 14.28 35.43
CA LYS A 173 -31.85 15.72 35.56
C LYS A 173 -32.81 16.06 36.71
N GLU A 174 -33.92 15.33 36.82
CA GLU A 174 -34.86 15.49 37.94
C GLU A 174 -34.22 15.14 39.29
N PHE A 175 -33.34 14.15 39.34
CA PHE A 175 -32.58 13.81 40.53
C PHE A 175 -31.66 14.97 40.97
N TRP A 176 -30.86 15.53 40.05
CA TRP A 176 -29.96 16.66 40.37
C TRP A 176 -30.73 17.93 40.73
N ASN A 177 -31.81 18.26 40.01
CA ASN A 177 -32.67 19.39 40.37
C ASN A 177 -33.22 19.28 41.81
N LYS A 178 -33.51 18.07 42.30
CA LYS A 178 -33.94 17.83 43.69
C LYS A 178 -32.81 17.93 44.70
N GLN A 179 -31.56 17.61 44.32
CA GLN A 179 -30.39 17.76 45.20
C GLN A 179 -29.97 19.22 45.32
N GLU A 180 -30.03 20.00 44.24
CA GLU A 180 -29.67 21.42 44.24
C GLU A 180 -30.72 22.31 44.93
N ALA A 181 -31.98 21.86 45.00
CA ALA A 181 -33.05 22.56 45.72
C ALA A 181 -33.06 22.28 47.24
N LYS A 182 -32.12 21.48 47.74
CA LYS A 182 -31.99 21.08 49.14
C LYS A 182 -30.91 21.88 49.84
#